data_AF-A0A3D0UKD6-F1
#
_entry.id   AF-A0A3D0UKD6-F1
#
_cell.length_a   1.000
_cell.length_b   1.000
_cell.length_c   1.000
_cell.angle_alpha   90.00
_cell.angle_beta   90.00
_cell.angle_gamma   90.00
#
_symmetry.space_group_name_H-M   'P 1'
#
loop_
_entity.id
_entity.type
_entity.pdbx_description
1 polymer ?
#
loop_
_entity_poly.entity_id
_entity_poly.type
_entity_poly.pdbx_seq_one_letter_code
_entity_poly.pdbx_strand_id
1 'polypeptide(L)'
;MILTFVILAITIIFFIFGRLRADVVALLSLLTLFLAGIITLDQALSGFGDSTVIMIAALFVIGDGLSRTGVTAWLGERMLRLAGNNKVRLLVVMMAATAILSAFISNTGTVATLMPAVISAAWRIGSVPSKFLMPLAFAANTGGLLTLTGTPPNIIVNESLMTAGLDGFGYFEFALIGLPLLVAAILYMVLVGRKLLPARKV
;
A
#
# COMPACT_ATOMS: atom_id res chain seq x y z
N MET A 1 7.17 -21.89 -25.57
CA MET A 1 7.44 -22.45 -24.23
C MET A 1 8.81 -22.01 -23.70
N ILE A 2 9.95 -22.52 -24.18
CA ILE A 2 11.28 -22.13 -23.65
C ILE A 2 11.54 -20.62 -23.75
N LEU A 3 11.28 -20.02 -24.92
CA LEU A 3 11.46 -18.57 -25.12
C LEU A 3 10.60 -17.73 -24.15
N THR A 4 9.38 -18.17 -23.88
CA THR A 4 8.47 -17.54 -22.91
C THR A 4 9.07 -17.55 -21.50
N PHE A 5 9.64 -18.69 -21.06
CA PHE A 5 10.30 -18.78 -19.76
C PHE A 5 11.58 -17.94 -19.67
N VAL A 6 12.34 -17.84 -20.77
CA VAL A 6 13.53 -16.97 -20.82
C VAL A 6 13.11 -15.50 -20.68
N ILE A 7 12.08 -15.06 -21.42
CA ILE A 7 11.55 -13.69 -21.30
C ILE A 7 11.09 -13.43 -19.87
N LEU A 8 10.33 -14.36 -19.27
CA LEU A 8 9.88 -14.26 -17.88
C LEU A 8 11.06 -14.13 -16.90
N ALA A 9 12.08 -14.97 -17.03
CA ALA A 9 13.26 -14.92 -16.17
C ALA A 9 13.98 -13.57 -16.27
N ILE A 10 14.14 -13.05 -17.49
CA ILE A 10 14.73 -11.72 -17.73
C ILE A 10 13.88 -10.62 -17.08
N THR A 11 12.56 -10.65 -17.26
CA THR A 11 11.61 -9.71 -16.63
C THR A 11 11.74 -9.71 -15.11
N ILE A 12 11.79 -10.89 -14.48
CA ILE A 12 11.98 -11.03 -13.02
C ILE A 12 13.31 -10.42 -12.60
N ILE A 13 14.39 -10.69 -13.33
CA ILE A 13 15.72 -10.12 -13.04
C ILE A 13 15.67 -8.58 -13.08
N PHE A 14 15.02 -8.00 -14.10
CA PHE A 14 14.86 -6.54 -14.19
C PHE A 14 14.04 -5.96 -13.03
N PHE A 15 12.97 -6.64 -12.59
CA PHE A 15 12.21 -6.23 -11.41
C PHE A 15 13.04 -6.28 -10.12
N ILE A 16 13.88 -7.31 -9.94
CA ILE A 16 14.76 -7.43 -8.77
C ILE A 16 15.81 -6.31 -8.75
N PHE A 17 16.43 -6.00 -9.89
CA PHE A 17 17.45 -4.95 -9.96
C PHE A 17 16.87 -3.53 -9.84
N GLY A 18 15.60 -3.32 -10.18
CA GLY A 18 14.89 -2.06 -9.98
C GLY A 18 15.47 -0.83 -10.69
N ARG A 19 16.41 -1.01 -11.65
CA ARG A 19 17.02 0.10 -12.40
C ARG A 19 16.09 0.73 -13.42
N LEU A 20 15.22 -0.08 -14.00
CA LEU A 20 14.19 0.37 -14.95
C LEU A 20 12.85 0.43 -14.19
N ARG A 21 12.02 1.42 -14.54
CA ARG A 21 10.67 1.50 -13.98
C ARG A 21 9.88 0.24 -14.36
N ALA A 22 9.08 -0.26 -13.41
CA ALA A 22 8.38 -1.53 -13.58
C ALA A 22 7.39 -1.52 -14.77
N ASP A 23 6.76 -0.38 -15.05
CA ASP A 23 5.89 -0.18 -16.22
C ASP A 23 6.65 -0.34 -17.54
N VAL A 24 7.86 0.21 -17.63
CA VAL A 24 8.73 0.06 -18.82
C VAL A 24 9.14 -1.41 -19.00
N VAL A 25 9.54 -2.08 -17.93
CA VAL A 25 9.93 -3.51 -17.99
C VAL A 25 8.74 -4.37 -18.43
N ALA A 26 7.54 -4.12 -17.90
CA ALA A 26 6.32 -4.82 -18.30
C ALA A 26 5.99 -4.61 -19.79
N LEU A 27 6.02 -3.37 -20.28
CA LEU A 27 5.77 -3.06 -21.70
C LEU A 27 6.81 -3.69 -22.63
N LEU A 28 8.10 -3.68 -22.26
CA LEU A 28 9.16 -4.34 -23.03
C LEU A 28 8.94 -5.86 -23.09
N SER A 29 8.53 -6.48 -21.99
CA SER A 29 8.22 -7.91 -21.98
C SER A 29 7.02 -8.25 -22.88
N LEU A 30 5.96 -7.44 -22.84
CA LEU A 30 4.79 -7.57 -23.71
C LEU A 30 5.18 -7.44 -25.19
N LEU A 31 5.94 -6.40 -25.54
CA LEU A 31 6.44 -6.17 -26.90
C LEU A 31 7.31 -7.32 -27.38
N THR A 32 8.19 -7.85 -26.52
CA THR A 32 9.06 -8.97 -26.86
C THR A 32 8.25 -10.23 -27.15
N LEU A 33 7.21 -10.51 -26.36
CA LEU A 33 6.32 -11.65 -26.57
C LEU A 33 5.53 -11.51 -27.89
N PHE A 34 5.04 -10.31 -28.20
CA PHE A 34 4.31 -10.03 -29.44
C PHE A 34 5.21 -10.13 -30.67
N LEU A 35 6.39 -9.49 -30.65
CA LEU A 35 7.35 -9.52 -31.77
C LEU A 35 7.93 -10.92 -31.99
N ALA A 36 8.04 -11.73 -30.94
CA ALA A 36 8.44 -13.14 -31.04
C ALA A 36 7.32 -14.05 -31.58
N GLY A 37 6.12 -13.51 -31.86
CA GLY A 37 4.97 -14.28 -32.34
C GLY A 37 4.39 -15.25 -31.31
N ILE A 38 4.71 -15.07 -30.02
CA ILE A 38 4.23 -15.95 -28.93
C ILE A 38 2.77 -15.63 -28.59
N ILE A 39 2.40 -14.35 -28.68
CA ILE A 39 1.05 -13.85 -28.41
C ILE A 39 0.53 -13.05 -29.60
N THR A 40 -0.78 -13.09 -29.81
CA THR A 40 -1.49 -12.26 -30.80
C THR A 40 -1.69 -10.83 -30.29
N LEU A 41 -2.07 -9.91 -31.18
CA LEU A 41 -2.37 -8.52 -30.81
C LEU A 41 -3.51 -8.46 -29.78
N ASP A 42 -4.57 -9.24 -29.99
CA ASP A 42 -5.73 -9.26 -29.09
C ASP A 42 -5.33 -9.76 -27.69
N GLN A 43 -4.47 -10.79 -27.61
CA GLN A 43 -3.93 -11.27 -26.34
C GLN A 43 -2.99 -10.27 -25.67
N ALA A 44 -2.24 -9.49 -26.45
CA ALA A 44 -1.37 -8.46 -25.91
C ALA A 44 -2.18 -7.29 -25.32
N LEU A 45 -3.35 -6.98 -25.90
CA LEU A 45 -4.21 -5.89 -25.48
C LEU A 45 -5.28 -6.29 -24.45
N SER A 46 -5.56 -7.59 -24.29
CA SER A 46 -6.66 -8.06 -23.44
C SER A 46 -6.55 -7.59 -21.99
N GLY A 47 -5.34 -7.49 -21.45
CA GLY A 47 -5.11 -7.00 -20.08
C GLY A 47 -5.48 -5.53 -19.86
N PHE A 48 -5.50 -4.69 -20.90
CA PHE A 48 -5.86 -3.28 -20.78
C PHE A 48 -7.38 -3.06 -20.68
N GLY A 49 -8.18 -3.99 -21.23
CA GLY A 49 -9.63 -3.98 -21.13
C GLY A 49 -10.17 -4.62 -19.86
N ASP A 50 -9.29 -5.08 -18.98
CA ASP A 50 -9.69 -5.82 -17.79
C ASP A 50 -10.42 -4.93 -16.77
N SER A 51 -11.53 -5.44 -16.25
CA SER A 51 -12.36 -4.73 -15.26
C SER A 51 -11.60 -4.40 -13.96
N THR A 52 -10.65 -5.23 -13.55
CA THR A 52 -9.74 -4.97 -12.42
C THR A 52 -8.85 -3.76 -12.69
N VAL A 53 -8.30 -3.63 -13.90
CA VAL A 53 -7.45 -2.48 -14.25
C VAL A 53 -8.25 -1.19 -14.15
N ILE A 54 -9.49 -1.20 -14.65
CA ILE A 54 -10.42 -0.07 -14.52
C ILE A 54 -10.76 0.20 -13.05
N MET A 55 -11.01 -0.84 -12.25
CA MET A 55 -11.30 -0.71 -10.83
C MET A 55 -10.12 -0.10 -10.05
N ILE A 56 -8.88 -0.56 -10.30
CA ILE A 56 -7.67 -0.01 -9.69
C ILE A 56 -7.49 1.46 -10.09
N ALA A 57 -7.72 1.81 -11.35
CA ALA A 57 -7.65 3.20 -11.81
C ALA A 57 -8.70 4.08 -11.10
N ALA A 58 -9.95 3.62 -10.99
CA ALA A 58 -11.02 4.32 -10.28
C ALA A 58 -10.71 4.51 -8.79
N LEU A 59 -10.13 3.49 -8.15
CA LEU A 59 -9.70 3.58 -6.75
C LEU A 59 -8.63 4.66 -6.54
N PHE A 60 -7.64 4.76 -7.43
CA PHE A 60 -6.65 5.82 -7.35
C PHE A 60 -7.27 7.22 -7.52
N VAL A 61 -8.26 7.37 -8.42
CA VAL A 61 -9.00 8.63 -8.59
C VAL A 61 -9.79 8.98 -7.31
N ILE A 62 -10.48 8.02 -6.70
CA ILE A 62 -11.21 8.22 -5.44
C ILE A 62 -10.24 8.59 -4.31
N GLY A 63 -9.10 7.88 -4.22
CA GLY A 63 -8.06 8.14 -3.23
C GLY A 63 -7.43 9.53 -3.36
N ASP A 64 -7.17 9.99 -4.59
CA ASP A 64 -6.68 11.35 -4.85
C ASP A 64 -7.77 12.39 -4.55
N GLY A 65 -9.03 12.12 -4.91
CA GLY A 65 -10.17 12.97 -4.57
C GLY A 65 -10.33 13.16 -3.05
N LEU A 66 -10.21 12.09 -2.27
CA LEU A 66 -10.26 12.13 -0.81
C LEU A 66 -9.08 12.93 -0.21
N SER A 67 -7.93 12.85 -0.88
CA SER A 67 -6.73 13.61 -0.50
C SER A 67 -6.87 15.10 -0.81
N ARG A 68 -7.40 15.45 -1.99
CA ARG A 68 -7.62 16.85 -2.42
C ARG A 68 -8.74 17.55 -1.67
N THR A 69 -9.77 16.82 -1.25
CA THR A 69 -10.87 17.36 -0.43
C THR A 69 -10.45 17.67 1.01
N GLY A 70 -9.24 17.26 1.42
CA GLY A 70 -8.71 17.51 2.75
C GLY A 70 -9.28 16.59 3.83
N VAL A 71 -10.07 15.56 3.46
CA VAL A 71 -10.60 14.58 4.42
C VAL A 71 -9.49 13.83 5.13
N THR A 72 -8.44 13.46 4.39
CA THR A 72 -7.23 12.83 4.92
C THR A 72 -6.48 13.73 5.91
N ALA A 73 -6.37 15.03 5.60
CA ALA A 73 -5.76 16.03 6.48
C ALA A 73 -6.62 16.26 7.74
N TRP A 74 -7.94 16.40 7.58
CA TRP A 74 -8.90 16.53 8.67
C TRP A 74 -8.85 15.34 9.63
N LEU A 75 -8.77 14.12 9.10
CA LEU A 75 -8.65 12.93 9.93
C LEU A 75 -7.33 12.91 10.69
N GLY A 76 -6.22 13.27 10.03
CA GLY A 76 -4.91 13.46 10.66
C GLY A 76 -4.93 14.45 11.82
N GLU A 77 -5.58 15.61 11.66
CA GLU A 77 -5.75 16.58 12.73
C GLU A 77 -6.59 16.02 13.89
N ARG A 78 -7.67 15.29 13.58
CA ARG A 78 -8.51 14.67 14.61
C ARG A 78 -7.75 13.63 15.42
N MET A 79 -6.90 12.85 14.75
CA MET A 79 -5.98 11.90 15.39
C MET A 79 -5.01 12.60 16.35
N LEU A 80 -4.43 13.73 15.94
CA LEU A 80 -3.56 14.54 16.81
C LEU A 80 -4.29 15.02 18.07
N ARG A 81 -5.55 15.48 17.93
CA ARG A 81 -6.36 15.92 19.08
C ARG A 81 -6.64 14.76 20.06
N LEU A 82 -6.92 13.56 19.54
CA LEU A 82 -7.14 12.34 20.35
C LEU A 82 -5.86 11.86 21.05
N ALA A 83 -4.71 12.00 20.40
CA ALA A 83 -3.41 11.61 20.92
C ALA A 83 -2.96 12.43 22.14
N GLY A 84 -3.24 13.73 22.19
CA GLY A 84 -2.77 14.67 23.22
C GLY A 84 -1.26 14.55 23.51
N ASN A 85 -0.84 14.67 24.77
CA ASN A 85 0.58 14.82 25.14
C ASN A 85 1.33 13.50 25.45
N ASN A 86 0.71 12.33 25.25
CA ASN A 86 1.34 11.04 25.57
C ASN A 86 1.94 10.40 24.31
N LYS A 87 3.27 10.20 24.29
CA LYS A 87 4.01 9.53 23.21
C LYS A 87 3.44 8.17 22.83
N VAL A 88 2.98 7.40 23.82
CA VAL A 88 2.40 6.07 23.62
C VAL A 88 1.07 6.17 22.91
N ARG A 89 0.21 7.05 23.40
CA ARG A 89 -1.13 7.28 22.86
C ARG A 89 -1.05 7.84 21.45
N LEU A 90 -0.12 8.77 21.19
CA LEU A 90 0.15 9.27 19.84
C LEU A 90 0.51 8.14 18.89
N LEU A 91 1.45 7.26 19.27
CA LEU A 91 1.86 6.15 18.42
C LEU A 91 0.69 5.21 18.09
N VAL A 92 -0.10 4.81 19.08
CA VAL A 92 -1.23 3.89 18.87
C VAL A 92 -2.32 4.52 18.01
N VAL A 93 -2.77 5.73 18.36
CA VAL A 93 -3.83 6.44 17.61
C VAL A 93 -3.39 6.72 16.18
N MET A 94 -2.13 7.15 16.01
CA MET A 94 -1.54 7.37 14.70
C MET A 94 -1.55 6.09 13.86
N MET A 95 -1.04 4.99 14.39
CA MET A 95 -1.00 3.73 13.64
C MET A 95 -2.40 3.22 13.29
N ALA A 96 -3.34 3.25 14.24
CA ALA A 96 -4.70 2.78 14.00
C ALA A 96 -5.40 3.57 12.87
N ALA A 97 -5.36 4.90 12.93
CA ALA A 97 -6.07 5.68 11.91
C ALA A 97 -5.29 5.84 10.60
N THR A 98 -3.95 5.67 10.61
CA THR A 98 -3.19 5.44 9.37
C THR A 98 -3.65 4.16 8.70
N ALA A 99 -3.81 3.06 9.45
CA ALA A 99 -4.24 1.80 8.88
C ALA A 99 -5.66 1.89 8.28
N ILE A 100 -6.58 2.58 8.97
CA ILE A 100 -7.94 2.84 8.47
C ILE A 100 -7.89 3.64 7.17
N LEU A 101 -7.11 4.72 7.09
CA LEU A 101 -6.99 5.49 5.85
C LEU A 101 -6.38 4.68 4.72
N SER A 102 -5.35 3.89 5.02
CA SER A 102 -4.64 3.09 4.03
C SER A 102 -5.50 1.98 3.43
N ALA A 103 -6.50 1.49 4.17
CA ALA A 103 -7.46 0.52 3.67
C ALA A 103 -8.32 1.04 2.50
N PHE A 104 -8.44 2.36 2.31
CA PHE A 104 -9.32 2.95 1.29
C PHE A 104 -8.61 3.78 0.21
N ILE A 105 -7.37 4.19 0.45
CA ILE A 105 -6.64 5.09 -0.46
C ILE A 105 -5.52 4.33 -1.16
N SER A 106 -4.35 4.32 -0.53
CA SER A 106 -3.15 3.61 -0.91
C SER A 106 -2.13 3.81 0.21
N ASN A 107 -1.20 2.87 0.35
CA ASN A 107 -0.13 2.97 1.34
C ASN A 107 0.69 4.25 1.14
N THR A 108 1.08 4.53 -0.10
CA THR A 108 1.90 5.70 -0.46
C THR A 108 1.17 7.01 -0.22
N GLY A 109 -0.09 7.12 -0.68
CA GLY A 109 -0.90 8.33 -0.50
C GLY A 109 -1.14 8.63 0.98
N THR A 110 -1.49 7.60 1.76
CA THR A 110 -1.74 7.75 3.20
C THR A 110 -0.51 8.24 3.96
N VAL A 111 0.66 7.67 3.70
CA VAL A 111 1.91 8.12 4.33
C VAL A 111 2.23 9.55 3.93
N ALA A 112 2.11 9.89 2.64
CA ALA A 112 2.40 11.24 2.15
C ALA A 112 1.49 12.29 2.80
N THR A 113 0.20 12.00 2.97
CA THR A 113 -0.73 12.95 3.59
C THR A 113 -0.55 13.06 5.10
N LEU A 114 -0.27 11.97 5.81
CA LEU A 114 -0.16 11.99 7.26
C LEU A 114 1.22 12.39 7.77
N MET A 115 2.27 12.26 6.95
CA MET A 115 3.64 12.57 7.34
C MET A 115 3.81 13.98 7.92
N PRO A 116 3.30 15.06 7.30
CA PRO A 116 3.41 16.41 7.86
C PRO A 116 2.73 16.54 9.23
N ALA A 117 1.55 15.95 9.39
CA ALA A 117 0.80 15.96 10.65
C ALA A 117 1.54 15.19 11.75
N VAL A 118 2.11 14.03 11.43
CA VAL A 118 2.91 13.22 12.36
C VAL A 118 4.19 13.94 12.79
N ILE A 119 4.89 14.60 11.86
CA ILE A 119 6.08 15.40 12.17
C ILE A 119 5.71 16.52 13.15
N SER A 120 4.65 17.28 12.86
CA SER A 120 4.17 18.36 13.72
C SER A 120 3.76 17.86 15.11
N ALA A 121 3.05 16.72 15.18
CA ALA A 121 2.66 16.08 16.44
C ALA A 121 3.85 15.70 17.29
N ALA A 122 4.86 15.06 16.67
CA ALA A 122 6.06 14.61 17.36
C ALA A 122 6.80 15.78 18.02
N TRP A 123 6.95 16.91 17.33
CA TRP A 123 7.58 18.11 17.88
C TRP A 123 6.77 18.74 19.02
N ARG A 124 5.44 18.83 18.88
CA ARG A 124 4.56 19.40 19.92
C ARG A 124 4.67 18.67 21.26
N ILE A 125 4.91 17.36 21.24
CA ILE A 125 5.07 16.55 22.46
C ILE A 125 6.53 16.37 22.91
N GLY A 126 7.46 17.17 22.37
CA GLY A 126 8.89 17.10 22.69
C GLY A 126 9.54 15.76 22.29
N SER A 127 9.09 15.17 21.18
CA SER A 127 9.66 13.95 20.61
C SER A 127 10.27 14.20 19.22
N VAL A 128 10.93 13.17 18.68
CA VAL A 128 11.61 13.25 17.37
C VAL A 128 10.77 12.53 16.31
N PRO A 129 10.54 13.13 15.13
CA PRO A 129 9.69 12.53 14.09
C PRO A 129 10.15 11.15 13.62
N SER A 130 11.46 10.91 13.60
CA SER A 130 12.07 9.63 13.23
C SER A 130 11.53 8.43 14.03
N LYS A 131 11.02 8.63 15.25
CA LYS A 131 10.37 7.59 16.06
C LYS A 131 8.94 7.25 15.65
N PHE A 132 8.32 8.05 14.79
CA PHE A 132 6.93 7.89 14.36
C PHE A 132 6.79 7.61 12.86
N LEU A 133 7.77 8.00 12.04
CA LEU A 133 7.74 7.77 10.59
C LEU A 133 7.81 6.29 10.21
N MET A 134 8.62 5.47 10.89
CA MET A 134 8.64 4.03 10.63
C MET A 134 7.34 3.34 11.08
N PRO A 135 6.80 3.59 12.30
CA PRO A 135 5.46 3.11 12.67
C PRO A 135 4.36 3.55 11.71
N LEU A 136 4.41 4.79 11.19
CA LEU A 136 3.49 5.29 10.17
C LEU A 136 3.54 4.43 8.90
N ALA A 137 4.73 4.13 8.38
CA ALA A 137 4.89 3.28 7.19
C ALA A 137 4.36 1.85 7.41
N PHE A 138 4.65 1.24 8.56
CA PHE A 138 4.13 -0.10 8.90
C PHE A 138 2.61 -0.10 9.06
N ALA A 139 2.04 0.94 9.68
CA ALA A 139 0.61 1.07 9.83
C ALA A 139 -0.10 1.25 8.48
N ALA A 140 0.46 2.04 7.57
CA ALA A 140 -0.07 2.13 6.21
C ALA A 140 -0.03 0.77 5.50
N ASN A 141 1.13 0.09 5.55
CA ASN A 141 1.28 -1.21 4.90
C ASN A 141 0.32 -2.28 5.44
N THR A 142 0.17 -2.37 6.77
CA THR A 142 -0.78 -3.31 7.41
C THR A 142 -2.23 -2.89 7.22
N GLY A 143 -2.51 -1.59 7.12
CA GLY A 143 -3.84 -1.07 6.76
C GLY A 143 -4.31 -1.50 5.38
N GLY A 144 -3.40 -1.57 4.40
CA GLY A 144 -3.70 -2.10 3.07
C GLY A 144 -4.13 -3.58 3.05
N LEU A 145 -3.92 -4.31 4.16
CA LEU A 145 -4.38 -5.69 4.33
C LEU A 145 -5.76 -5.79 4.98
N LEU A 146 -6.45 -4.68 5.26
CA LEU A 146 -7.78 -4.72 5.90
C LEU A 146 -8.91 -4.90 4.89
N THR A 147 -8.69 -4.56 3.63
CA THR A 147 -9.73 -4.55 2.60
C THR A 147 -9.21 -5.15 1.31
N LEU A 148 -10.13 -5.66 0.49
CA LEU A 148 -9.85 -6.11 -0.87
C LEU A 148 -9.23 -4.99 -1.70
N THR A 149 -9.70 -3.75 -1.54
CA THR A 149 -9.18 -2.58 -2.27
C THR A 149 -7.95 -1.95 -1.63
N GLY A 150 -7.46 -2.45 -0.50
CA GLY A 150 -6.36 -1.79 0.23
C GLY A 150 -5.04 -1.83 -0.53
N THR A 151 -4.79 -2.87 -1.32
CA THR A 151 -3.62 -2.95 -2.21
C THR A 151 -3.93 -3.63 -3.55
N PRO A 152 -3.21 -3.27 -4.63
CA PRO A 152 -3.38 -3.92 -5.94
C PRO A 152 -3.22 -5.45 -5.93
N PRO A 153 -2.25 -6.06 -5.18
CA PRO A 153 -2.13 -7.51 -5.10
C PRO A 153 -3.40 -8.23 -4.61
N ASN A 154 -4.13 -7.66 -3.64
CA ASN A 154 -5.37 -8.26 -3.14
C ASN A 154 -6.42 -8.39 -4.25
N ILE A 155 -6.54 -7.34 -5.06
CA ILE A 155 -7.45 -7.28 -6.21
C ILE A 155 -7.04 -8.31 -7.28
N ILE A 156 -5.74 -8.37 -7.62
CA ILE A 156 -5.23 -9.28 -8.66
C ILE A 156 -5.46 -10.75 -8.27
N VAL A 157 -5.23 -11.11 -7.00
CA VAL A 157 -5.49 -12.48 -6.53
C VAL A 157 -6.99 -12.79 -6.56
N ASN A 158 -7.84 -11.85 -6.14
CA ASN A 158 -9.30 -12.03 -6.22
C ASN A 158 -9.78 -12.25 -7.65
N GLU A 159 -9.32 -11.44 -8.60
CA GLU A 159 -9.62 -11.60 -10.02
C GLU A 159 -9.13 -12.95 -10.54
N SER A 160 -7.91 -13.36 -10.17
CA SER A 160 -7.36 -14.66 -10.59
C SER A 160 -8.21 -15.83 -10.12
N LEU A 161 -8.81 -15.76 -8.92
CA LEU A 161 -9.75 -16.76 -8.41
C LEU A 161 -11.06 -16.76 -9.20
N MET A 162 -11.65 -15.57 -9.41
CA MET A 162 -12.92 -15.46 -10.15
C MET A 162 -12.76 -15.96 -11.60
N THR A 163 -11.65 -15.64 -12.26
CA THR A 163 -11.34 -16.12 -13.62
C THR A 163 -11.12 -17.64 -13.66
N ALA A 164 -10.64 -18.24 -12.56
CA ALA A 164 -10.53 -19.69 -12.42
C ALA A 164 -11.88 -20.38 -12.07
N GLY A 165 -12.98 -19.63 -11.96
CA GLY A 165 -14.29 -20.15 -11.59
C GLY A 165 -14.43 -20.47 -10.10
N LEU A 166 -13.53 -19.95 -9.26
CA LEU A 166 -13.57 -20.07 -7.81
C LEU A 166 -14.27 -18.86 -7.18
N ASP A 167 -14.75 -19.02 -5.95
CA ASP A 167 -15.30 -17.91 -5.18
C ASP A 167 -14.22 -16.85 -4.91
N GLY A 168 -14.57 -15.59 -5.16
CA GLY A 168 -13.73 -14.45 -4.80
C GLY A 168 -13.73 -14.18 -3.29
N PHE A 169 -12.88 -13.26 -2.86
CA PHE A 169 -12.82 -12.80 -1.48
C PHE A 169 -13.93 -11.80 -1.16
N GLY A 170 -14.47 -11.89 0.05
CA GLY A 170 -15.28 -10.83 0.64
C GLY A 170 -14.48 -9.54 0.82
N TYR A 171 -15.16 -8.40 0.75
CA TYR A 171 -14.48 -7.08 0.79
C TYR A 171 -13.61 -6.87 2.04
N PHE A 172 -14.03 -7.39 3.19
CA PHE A 172 -13.29 -7.33 4.46
C PHE A 172 -12.65 -8.66 4.86
N GLU A 173 -12.62 -9.66 3.98
CA GLU A 173 -12.09 -10.98 4.34
C GLU A 173 -10.58 -10.92 4.65
N PHE A 174 -9.85 -10.07 3.93
CA PHE A 174 -8.45 -9.77 4.23
C PHE A 174 -8.24 -9.25 5.66
N ALA A 175 -9.22 -8.56 6.25
CA ALA A 175 -9.13 -8.09 7.64
C ALA A 175 -8.98 -9.22 8.65
N LEU A 176 -9.42 -10.44 8.34
CA LEU A 176 -9.24 -11.60 9.23
C LEU A 176 -7.76 -11.86 9.52
N ILE A 177 -6.87 -11.57 8.56
CA ILE A 177 -5.42 -11.68 8.70
C ILE A 177 -4.80 -10.30 8.98
N GLY A 178 -5.27 -9.27 8.29
CA GLY A 178 -4.77 -7.90 8.39
C GLY A 178 -4.94 -7.29 9.77
N LEU A 179 -6.07 -7.53 10.45
CA LEU A 179 -6.34 -6.97 11.78
C LEU A 179 -5.43 -7.57 12.86
N PRO A 180 -5.24 -8.91 12.96
CA PRO A 180 -4.21 -9.48 13.84
C PRO A 180 -2.80 -8.94 13.56
N LEU A 181 -2.42 -8.81 12.29
CA LEU A 181 -1.12 -8.26 11.90
C LEU A 181 -0.96 -6.79 12.29
N LEU A 182 -2.01 -5.98 12.12
CA LEU A 182 -2.03 -4.60 12.55
C LEU A 182 -1.86 -4.48 14.07
N VAL A 183 -2.61 -5.29 14.84
CA VAL A 183 -2.47 -5.33 16.30
C VAL A 183 -1.06 -5.76 16.70
N ALA A 184 -0.51 -6.80 16.07
CA ALA A 184 0.85 -7.26 16.31
C ALA A 184 1.88 -6.16 15.98
N ALA A 185 1.71 -5.45 14.87
CA ALA A 185 2.58 -4.33 14.49
C ALA A 185 2.51 -3.18 15.49
N ILE A 186 1.31 -2.83 15.97
CA ILE A 186 1.12 -1.81 17.01
C ILE A 186 1.80 -2.25 18.31
N LEU A 187 1.55 -3.47 18.77
CA LEU A 187 2.17 -4.00 19.99
C LEU A 187 3.70 -4.04 19.88
N TYR A 188 4.22 -4.50 18.74
CA TYR A 188 5.66 -4.51 18.48
C TYR A 188 6.26 -3.10 18.54
N MET A 189 5.61 -2.12 17.88
CA MET A 189 6.09 -0.73 17.89
C MET A 189 6.00 -0.10 19.28
N VAL A 190 4.97 -0.44 20.07
CA VAL A 190 4.78 0.02 21.45
C VAL A 190 5.85 -0.54 22.39
N LEU A 191 6.14 -1.84 22.30
CA LEU A 191 6.99 -2.57 23.25
C LEU A 191 8.48 -2.53 22.87
N VAL A 192 8.78 -2.84 21.61
CA VAL A 192 10.15 -3.03 21.10
C VAL A 192 10.60 -1.85 20.25
N GLY A 193 9.75 -1.40 19.31
CA GLY A 193 10.08 -0.33 18.37
C GLY A 193 10.54 0.97 19.05
N ARG A 194 9.95 1.34 20.19
CA ARG A 194 10.38 2.52 20.96
C ARG A 194 11.84 2.51 21.40
N LYS A 195 12.42 1.32 21.62
CA LYS A 195 13.80 1.14 22.06
C LYS A 195 14.78 1.08 20.88
N LEU A 196 14.35 0.49 19.75
CA LEU A 196 15.20 0.29 18.59
C LEU A 196 15.19 1.45 17.59
N LEU A 197 14.10 2.23 17.55
CA LEU A 197 13.98 3.32 16.56
C LEU A 197 14.96 4.46 16.86
N PRO A 198 15.81 4.83 15.88
CA PRO A 198 16.88 5.79 16.09
C PRO A 198 16.30 7.19 16.34
N ALA A 199 16.86 7.89 17.33
CA ALA A 199 16.50 9.27 17.62
C ALA A 199 17.31 10.24 16.73
N ARG A 200 16.99 10.29 15.43
CA ARG A 200 17.58 11.29 14.54
C ARG A 200 16.75 12.58 14.59
N LYS A 201 17.42 13.71 14.83
CA LYS A 201 16.87 15.02 14.48
C LYS A 201 16.91 15.09 12.96
N VAL A 202 15.75 14.96 12.34
CA VAL A 202 15.56 15.26 10.91
C VAL A 202 15.55 16.77 10.79
#